data_AF-A0A343W0A8-F1
#
_entry.id   AF-A0A343W0A8-F1
#
_cell.length_a   1.000
_cell.length_b   1.000
_cell.length_c   1.000
_cell.angle_alpha   90.00
_cell.angle_beta   90.00
_cell.angle_gamma   90.00
#
_symmetry.space_group_name_H-M   'P 1'
#
loop_
_entity.id
_entity.type
_entity.pdbx_description
1 polymer ?
#
loop_
_entity_poly.entity_id
_entity_poly.type
_entity_poly.pdbx_seq_one_letter_code
_entity_poly.pdbx_strand_id
1 'polypeptide(L)'
;LETDLNLHPSLLGYISLVQTLMLSLFSPIWGFLFDKYSRKWMLVFGTALWGIATILLANINDFAHIMIIRAINGLALGSIGPISQSILADSAKNESLGLSFGLVQLSSSTGRLIGGVITTTVALKYFGSIRGWRLCFLIVGILSILLSIIIAIFVEDAPR
;
A
#
# COMPACT_ATOMS: atom_id res chain seq x y z
N LEU A 1 1.16 18.22 -8.22
CA LEU A 1 1.84 17.13 -8.98
C LEU A 1 1.87 17.43 -10.48
N GLU A 2 0.70 17.56 -11.15
CA GLU A 2 0.62 17.97 -12.57
C GLU A 2 1.24 19.37 -12.81
N THR A 3 0.84 20.35 -12.01
CA THR A 3 1.31 21.75 -12.13
C THR A 3 2.75 21.97 -11.66
N ASP A 4 3.34 21.00 -10.96
CA ASP A 4 4.65 21.13 -10.31
C ASP A 4 5.80 20.49 -11.09
N LEU A 5 5.50 19.42 -11.84
CA LEU A 5 6.49 18.67 -12.61
C LEU A 5 6.35 18.89 -14.13
N ASN A 6 5.45 19.77 -14.59
CA ASN A 6 5.20 19.97 -16.03
C ASN A 6 4.88 18.64 -16.76
N LEU A 7 4.23 17.70 -16.07
CA LEU A 7 3.99 16.36 -16.61
C LEU A 7 2.70 16.35 -17.42
N HIS A 8 2.81 15.98 -18.69
CA HIS A 8 1.67 15.66 -19.54
C HIS A 8 0.84 14.53 -18.90
N PRO A 9 -0.51 14.55 -18.97
CA PRO A 9 -1.39 13.56 -18.31
C PRO A 9 -1.02 12.09 -18.59
N SER A 10 -0.39 11.82 -19.72
CA SER A 10 0.15 10.51 -20.11
C SER A 10 1.22 9.97 -19.16
N LEU A 11 2.06 10.82 -18.55
CA LEU A 11 3.14 10.43 -17.64
C LEU A 11 2.62 9.91 -16.29
N LEU A 12 1.52 10.46 -15.79
CA LEU A 12 0.80 9.92 -14.62
C LEU A 12 0.17 8.54 -14.92
N GLY A 13 -0.32 8.38 -16.16
CA GLY A 13 -0.78 7.10 -16.68
C GLY A 13 0.32 6.03 -16.64
N TYR A 14 1.52 6.35 -17.17
CA TYR A 14 2.65 5.42 -17.16
C TYR A 14 3.08 5.01 -15.74
N ILE A 15 3.11 5.92 -14.78
CA ILE A 15 3.44 5.61 -13.38
C ILE A 15 2.44 4.60 -12.79
N SER A 16 1.15 4.81 -13.01
CA SER A 16 0.10 3.92 -12.52
C SER A 16 0.14 2.55 -13.21
N LEU A 17 0.48 2.54 -14.51
CA LEU A 17 0.64 1.34 -15.30
C LEU A 17 1.77 0.45 -14.77
N VAL A 18 2.96 1.03 -14.55
CA VAL A 18 4.11 0.29 -13.99
C VAL A 18 3.78 -0.31 -12.63
N GLN A 19 3.12 0.45 -11.76
CA GLN A 19 2.71 -0.04 -10.46
C GLN A 19 1.75 -1.24 -10.58
N THR A 20 0.77 -1.16 -11.48
CA THR A 20 -0.23 -2.22 -11.69
C THR A 20 0.37 -3.45 -12.38
N LEU A 21 1.30 -3.24 -13.31
CA LEU A 21 2.03 -4.33 -13.96
C LEU A 21 2.88 -5.11 -12.96
N MET A 22 3.64 -4.40 -12.11
CA MET A 22 4.44 -5.03 -11.06
C MET A 22 3.56 -5.76 -10.05
N LEU A 23 2.44 -5.16 -9.65
CA LEU A 23 1.43 -5.81 -8.83
C LEU A 23 0.97 -7.14 -9.45
N SER A 24 0.56 -7.11 -10.72
CA SER A 24 0.02 -8.29 -11.42
C SER A 24 1.08 -9.39 -11.59
N LEU A 25 2.31 -9.01 -11.93
CA LEU A 25 3.40 -9.95 -12.17
C LEU A 25 3.90 -10.61 -10.87
N PHE A 26 3.97 -9.85 -9.77
CA PHE A 26 4.48 -10.34 -8.49
C PHE A 26 3.42 -10.98 -7.59
N SER A 27 2.14 -10.68 -7.79
CA SER A 27 1.04 -11.32 -7.04
C SER A 27 1.11 -12.85 -7.00
N PRO A 28 1.29 -13.59 -8.13
CA PRO A 28 1.39 -15.06 -8.09
C PRO A 28 2.70 -15.56 -7.44
N ILE A 29 3.80 -14.84 -7.61
CA ILE A 29 5.10 -15.18 -7.00
C ILE A 29 4.97 -15.11 -5.49
N TRP A 30 4.40 -14.03 -5.00
CA TRP A 30 4.08 -13.85 -3.59
C TRP A 30 3.13 -14.95 -3.11
N GLY A 31 2.06 -15.22 -3.87
CA GLY A 31 1.13 -16.35 -3.69
C GLY A 31 1.82 -17.65 -3.30
N PHE A 32 2.72 -18.11 -4.16
CA PHE A 32 3.50 -19.33 -3.93
C PHE A 32 4.44 -19.24 -2.72
N LEU A 33 5.00 -18.06 -2.48
CA LEU A 33 5.91 -17.81 -1.37
C LEU A 33 5.16 -17.87 -0.02
N PHE A 34 3.85 -17.56 0.04
CA PHE A 34 3.04 -17.65 1.26
C PHE A 34 2.77 -19.08 1.72
N ASP A 35 2.72 -20.03 0.79
CA ASP A 35 2.53 -21.43 1.14
C ASP A 35 3.75 -22.01 1.87
N LYS A 36 4.92 -21.36 1.72
CA LYS A 36 6.20 -21.84 2.28
C LYS A 36 6.66 -21.09 3.54
N TYR A 37 6.41 -19.79 3.62
CA TYR A 37 6.90 -18.92 4.71
C TYR A 37 5.82 -18.53 5.73
N SER A 38 6.21 -17.97 6.88
CA SER A 38 5.26 -17.48 7.89
C SER A 38 4.50 -16.26 7.38
N ARG A 39 3.17 -16.40 7.25
CA ARG A 39 2.26 -15.37 6.72
C ARG A 39 2.39 -14.04 7.46
N LYS A 40 2.57 -14.08 8.79
CA LYS A 40 2.79 -12.90 9.64
C LYS A 40 3.98 -12.07 9.17
N TRP A 41 5.17 -12.68 9.15
CA TRP A 41 6.42 -11.97 8.81
C TRP A 41 6.38 -11.42 7.39
N MET A 42 5.78 -12.16 6.47
CA MET A 42 5.58 -11.71 5.10
C MET A 42 4.69 -10.46 5.00
N LEU A 43 3.63 -10.38 5.81
CA LEU A 43 2.77 -9.21 5.86
C LEU A 43 3.50 -8.01 6.48
N VAL A 44 4.29 -8.24 7.52
CA VAL A 44 5.15 -7.22 8.14
C VAL A 44 6.14 -6.68 7.10
N PHE A 45 6.86 -7.54 6.37
CA PHE A 45 7.80 -7.12 5.33
C PHE A 45 7.11 -6.35 4.20
N GLY A 46 5.96 -6.84 3.70
CA GLY A 46 5.21 -6.19 2.63
C GLY A 46 4.71 -4.80 3.02
N THR A 47 4.13 -4.68 4.21
CA THR A 47 3.63 -3.40 4.74
C THR A 47 4.74 -2.42 5.10
N ALA A 48 5.86 -2.90 5.64
CA ALA A 48 7.04 -2.08 5.92
C ALA A 48 7.67 -1.56 4.61
N LEU A 49 7.85 -2.43 3.62
CA LEU A 49 8.40 -2.07 2.31
C LEU A 49 7.51 -1.04 1.60
N TRP A 50 6.19 -1.22 1.66
CA TRP A 50 5.22 -0.27 1.12
C TRP A 50 5.29 1.10 1.83
N GLY A 51 5.36 1.10 3.16
CA GLY A 51 5.51 2.32 3.96
C GLY A 51 6.80 3.08 3.64
N ILE A 52 7.94 2.39 3.63
CA ILE A 52 9.26 2.96 3.29
C ILE A 52 9.24 3.55 1.88
N ALA A 53 8.75 2.80 0.89
CA ALA A 53 8.66 3.27 -0.49
C ALA A 53 7.78 4.53 -0.61
N THR A 54 6.69 4.61 0.18
CA THR A 54 5.80 5.78 0.23
C THR A 54 6.49 7.01 0.84
N ILE A 55 7.28 6.84 1.89
CA ILE A 55 8.08 7.92 2.49
C ILE A 55 9.18 8.41 1.53
N LEU A 56 9.86 7.49 0.83
CA LEU A 56 10.86 7.85 -0.17
C LEU A 56 10.22 8.64 -1.31
N LEU A 57 9.01 8.25 -1.75
CA LEU A 57 8.28 8.95 -2.79
C LEU A 57 7.97 10.41 -2.42
N ALA A 58 7.73 10.71 -1.14
CA ALA A 58 7.50 12.07 -0.67
C ALA A 58 8.72 12.98 -0.88
N ASN A 59 9.94 12.43 -0.88
CA ASN A 59 11.18 13.20 -0.94
C ASN A 59 11.74 13.37 -2.36
N ILE A 60 11.21 12.65 -3.34
CA ILE A 60 11.77 12.61 -4.69
C ILE A 60 11.03 13.54 -5.64
N ASN A 61 11.82 14.25 -6.46
CA ASN A 61 11.31 15.16 -7.49
C ASN A 61 11.65 14.69 -8.92
N ASP A 62 12.42 13.61 -9.06
CA ASP A 62 12.89 13.10 -10.35
C ASP A 62 11.99 11.96 -10.87
N PHE A 63 11.56 12.06 -12.14
CA PHE A 63 10.59 11.14 -12.73
C PHE A 63 11.10 9.68 -12.79
N ALA A 64 12.37 9.46 -13.09
CA ALA A 64 12.93 8.11 -13.18
C ALA A 64 12.93 7.42 -11.80
N HIS A 65 13.28 8.17 -10.76
CA HIS A 65 13.28 7.68 -9.38
C HIS A 65 11.86 7.39 -8.87
N ILE A 66 10.87 8.22 -9.23
CA ILE A 66 9.45 7.97 -8.96
C ILE A 66 9.00 6.64 -9.58
N MET A 67 9.42 6.36 -10.82
CA MET A 67 9.05 5.13 -11.54
C MET A 67 9.60 3.87 -10.86
N ILE A 68 10.86 3.91 -10.41
CA ILE A 68 11.51 2.81 -9.68
C ILE A 68 10.78 2.55 -8.36
N ILE A 69 10.47 3.59 -7.59
CA ILE A 69 9.78 3.44 -6.31
C ILE A 69 8.34 2.98 -6.50
N ARG A 70 7.71 3.32 -7.62
CA ARG A 70 6.37 2.84 -7.97
C ARG A 70 6.36 1.38 -8.36
N ALA A 71 7.43 0.90 -9.00
CA ALA A 71 7.64 -0.53 -9.22
C ALA A 71 7.80 -1.29 -7.89
N ILE A 72 8.60 -0.75 -6.96
CA ILE A 72 8.77 -1.33 -5.61
C ILE A 72 7.43 -1.33 -4.85
N ASN A 73 6.65 -0.26 -4.94
CA ASN A 73 5.30 -0.20 -4.39
C ASN A 73 4.40 -1.30 -4.95
N GLY A 74 4.39 -1.50 -6.27
CA GLY A 74 3.62 -2.56 -6.92
C GLY A 74 4.00 -3.95 -6.40
N LEU A 75 5.31 -4.21 -6.25
CA LEU A 75 5.83 -5.45 -5.67
C LEU A 75 5.38 -5.64 -4.22
N ALA A 76 5.41 -4.58 -3.40
CA ALA A 76 4.96 -4.64 -2.01
C ALA A 76 3.44 -4.87 -1.90
N LEU A 77 2.64 -4.14 -2.67
CA LEU A 77 1.18 -4.30 -2.73
C LEU A 77 0.76 -5.70 -3.20
N GLY A 78 1.55 -6.31 -4.10
CA GLY A 78 1.31 -7.68 -4.59
C GLY A 78 1.41 -8.73 -3.50
N SER A 79 2.15 -8.44 -2.42
CA SER A 79 2.22 -9.32 -1.26
C SER A 79 1.01 -9.19 -0.34
N ILE A 80 0.48 -7.98 -0.14
CA ILE A 80 -0.51 -7.69 0.92
C ILE A 80 -1.88 -8.32 0.61
N GLY A 81 -2.31 -8.28 -0.65
CA GLY A 81 -3.61 -8.78 -1.10
C GLY A 81 -3.87 -10.25 -0.73
N PRO A 82 -3.09 -11.21 -1.26
CA PRO A 82 -3.26 -12.64 -0.98
C PRO A 82 -3.09 -13.00 0.50
N ILE A 83 -2.18 -12.35 1.24
CA ILE A 83 -2.01 -12.64 2.68
C ILE A 83 -3.26 -12.25 3.46
N SER A 84 -3.78 -11.04 3.21
CA SER A 84 -4.98 -10.55 3.88
C SER A 84 -6.16 -11.50 3.64
N GLN A 85 -6.34 -11.94 2.39
CA GLN A 85 -7.38 -12.92 2.04
C GLN A 85 -7.17 -14.28 2.73
N SER A 86 -5.94 -14.76 2.82
CA SER A 86 -5.61 -16.03 3.48
C SER A 86 -5.82 -15.99 4.99
N ILE A 87 -5.41 -14.90 5.67
CA ILE A 87 -5.66 -14.70 7.11
C ILE A 87 -7.16 -14.61 7.38
N LEU A 88 -7.91 -13.90 6.54
CA LEU A 88 -9.37 -13.81 6.67
C LEU A 88 -10.05 -15.16 6.49
N ALA A 89 -9.62 -15.96 5.52
CA ALA A 89 -10.18 -17.28 5.29
C ALA A 89 -9.98 -18.22 6.49
N ASP A 90 -8.83 -18.14 7.18
CA ASP A 90 -8.57 -18.93 8.38
C ASP A 90 -9.35 -18.42 9.60
N SER A 91 -9.39 -17.10 9.82
CA SER A 91 -10.14 -16.50 10.94
C SER A 91 -11.65 -16.68 10.80
N ALA A 92 -12.17 -16.67 9.56
CA ALA A 92 -13.59 -16.81 9.28
C ALA A 92 -14.06 -18.27 9.27
N LYS A 93 -13.24 -19.27 9.63
CA LYS A 93 -13.71 -20.68 9.77
C LYS A 93 -14.92 -20.84 10.71
N ASN A 94 -15.15 -19.89 11.64
CA ASN A 94 -16.28 -19.90 12.57
C ASN A 94 -17.40 -18.89 12.23
N GLU A 95 -17.23 -18.01 11.23
CA GLU A 95 -18.22 -17.01 10.81
C GLU A 95 -18.57 -17.16 9.32
N SER A 96 -19.58 -16.45 8.82
CA SER A 96 -19.85 -16.47 7.37
C SER A 96 -18.73 -15.72 6.63
N LEU A 97 -17.88 -16.46 5.91
CA LEU A 97 -16.78 -15.95 5.07
C LEU A 97 -17.19 -14.70 4.26
N GLY A 98 -18.41 -14.70 3.70
CA GLY A 98 -18.95 -13.58 2.93
C GLY A 98 -19.08 -12.27 3.74
N LEU A 99 -19.46 -12.33 5.01
CA LEU A 99 -19.51 -11.14 5.88
C LEU A 99 -18.11 -10.64 6.21
N SER A 100 -17.16 -11.53 6.53
CA SER A 100 -15.78 -11.13 6.83
C SER A 100 -15.10 -10.48 5.63
N PHE A 101 -15.26 -11.05 4.42
CA PHE A 101 -14.78 -10.42 3.19
C PHE A 101 -15.50 -9.09 2.89
N GLY A 102 -16.81 -9.03 3.14
CA GLY A 102 -17.61 -7.81 2.98
C GLY A 102 -17.14 -6.67 3.89
N LEU A 103 -16.88 -6.96 5.16
CA LEU A 103 -16.37 -5.98 6.14
C LEU A 103 -14.99 -5.47 5.73
N VAL A 104 -14.07 -6.34 5.32
CA VAL A 104 -12.74 -5.90 4.88
C VAL A 104 -12.80 -5.05 3.61
N GLN A 105 -13.68 -5.40 2.66
CA GLN A 105 -13.91 -4.58 1.48
C GLN A 105 -14.54 -3.22 1.81
N LEU A 106 -15.44 -3.18 2.79
CA LEU A 106 -16.01 -1.94 3.31
C LEU A 106 -14.89 -1.08 3.92
N SER A 107 -14.08 -1.63 4.82
CA SER A 107 -12.96 -0.91 5.45
C SER A 107 -11.96 -0.40 4.40
N SER A 108 -11.61 -1.22 3.41
CA SER A 108 -10.69 -0.85 2.33
C SER A 108 -11.27 0.25 1.44
N SER A 109 -12.57 0.21 1.14
CA SER A 109 -13.24 1.21 0.31
C SER A 109 -13.42 2.53 1.05
N THR A 110 -13.84 2.48 2.32
CA THR A 110 -13.91 3.64 3.20
C THR A 110 -12.55 4.29 3.39
N GLY A 111 -11.48 3.49 3.59
CA GLY A 111 -10.12 4.00 3.67
C GLY A 111 -9.67 4.70 2.39
N ARG A 112 -9.98 4.14 1.21
CA ARG A 112 -9.71 4.78 -0.09
C ARG A 112 -10.47 6.10 -0.26
N LEU A 113 -11.73 6.15 0.15
CA LEU A 113 -12.54 7.36 0.06
C LEU A 113 -12.00 8.46 0.99
N ILE A 114 -11.78 8.14 2.26
CA ILE A 114 -11.23 9.08 3.25
C ILE A 114 -9.84 9.55 2.82
N GLY A 115 -8.97 8.62 2.41
CA GLY A 115 -7.63 8.95 1.92
C GLY A 115 -7.66 9.82 0.67
N GLY A 116 -8.56 9.54 -0.27
CA GLY A 116 -8.77 10.35 -1.47
C GLY A 116 -9.24 11.77 -1.15
N VAL A 117 -10.26 11.91 -0.28
CA VAL A 117 -10.78 13.23 0.13
C VAL A 117 -9.73 14.04 0.89
N ILE A 118 -9.03 13.42 1.86
CA ILE A 118 -7.96 14.08 2.62
C ILE A 118 -6.84 14.50 1.67
N THR A 119 -6.37 13.58 0.83
CA THR A 119 -5.27 13.88 -0.10
C THR A 119 -5.66 14.96 -1.09
N THR A 120 -6.88 14.97 -1.63
CA THR A 120 -7.32 15.98 -2.61
C THR A 120 -7.49 17.37 -1.95
N THR A 121 -8.04 17.41 -0.73
CA THR A 121 -8.27 18.66 0.02
C THR A 121 -6.96 19.26 0.56
N VAL A 122 -6.01 18.42 0.96
CA VAL A 122 -4.72 18.83 1.54
C VAL A 122 -3.67 19.02 0.44
N ALA A 123 -3.72 18.29 -0.68
CA ALA A 123 -2.74 18.42 -1.77
C ALA A 123 -2.73 19.81 -2.41
N LEU A 124 -3.88 20.49 -2.45
CA LEU A 124 -4.03 21.84 -2.99
C LEU A 124 -3.66 22.94 -1.98
N LYS A 125 -3.51 22.59 -0.69
CA LYS A 125 -3.14 23.55 0.36
C LYS A 125 -1.61 23.59 0.54
N TYR A 126 -1.08 24.79 0.58
CA TYR A 126 0.30 25.05 0.99
C TYR A 126 0.34 25.19 2.51
N PHE A 127 1.10 24.31 3.17
CA PHE A 127 1.47 24.50 4.58
C PHE A 127 2.91 25.06 4.60
N GLY A 128 3.02 26.39 4.67
CA GLY A 128 4.32 27.08 4.67
C GLY A 128 5.06 26.98 3.32
N SER A 129 6.23 26.32 3.31
CA SER A 129 7.08 26.07 2.11
C SER A 129 6.98 24.64 1.54
N ILE A 130 6.14 23.78 2.12
CA ILE A 130 6.02 22.38 1.73
C ILE A 130 4.65 22.15 1.08
N ARG A 131 4.65 21.54 -0.11
CA ARG A 131 3.41 21.19 -0.81
C ARG A 131 2.68 20.08 -0.05
N GLY A 132 1.39 20.27 0.21
CA GLY A 132 0.57 19.38 1.05
C GLY A 132 0.55 17.92 0.58
N TRP A 133 0.75 17.66 -0.72
CA TRP A 133 0.85 16.30 -1.24
C TRP A 133 2.04 15.51 -0.68
N ARG A 134 3.18 16.17 -0.41
CA ARG A 134 4.37 15.52 0.19
C ARG A 134 4.09 15.12 1.64
N LEU A 135 3.42 16.00 2.39
CA LEU A 135 2.96 15.74 3.75
C LEU A 135 1.98 14.55 3.80
N CYS A 136 1.04 14.46 2.84
CA CYS A 136 0.13 13.32 2.75
C CYS A 136 0.88 12.00 2.55
N PHE A 137 1.83 11.92 1.61
CA PHE A 137 2.62 10.69 1.42
C PHE A 137 3.46 10.34 2.63
N LEU A 138 4.05 11.34 3.30
CA LEU A 138 4.85 11.12 4.50
C LEU A 138 3.99 10.58 5.66
N ILE A 139 2.82 11.16 5.91
CA ILE A 139 1.88 10.70 6.94
C ILE A 139 1.39 9.28 6.65
N VAL A 140 0.99 9.00 5.40
CA VAL A 140 0.54 7.66 4.99
C VAL A 140 1.65 6.64 5.14
N GLY A 141 2.87 6.98 4.76
CA GLY A 141 4.04 6.13 4.92
C GLY A 141 4.35 5.81 6.39
N ILE A 142 4.28 6.82 7.28
CA ILE A 142 4.46 6.62 8.73
C ILE A 142 3.36 5.74 9.30
N LEU A 143 2.09 5.99 8.97
CA LEU A 143 0.96 5.16 9.42
C LEU A 143 1.12 3.71 8.97
N SER A 144 1.62 3.48 7.75
CA SER A 144 1.92 2.14 7.26
C SER A 144 3.00 1.43 8.06
N ILE A 145 4.08 2.14 8.42
CA ILE A 145 5.16 1.56 9.22
C ILE A 145 4.67 1.25 10.64
N LEU A 146 3.89 2.15 11.24
CA LEU A 146 3.26 1.92 12.53
C LEU A 146 2.35 0.68 12.49
N LEU A 147 1.54 0.55 11.44
CA LEU A 147 0.69 -0.62 11.24
C LEU A 147 1.51 -1.90 11.10
N SER A 148 2.61 -1.86 10.35
CA SER A 148 3.54 -2.99 10.22
C SER A 148 4.11 -3.43 11.58
N ILE A 149 4.52 -2.47 12.42
CA ILE A 149 5.01 -2.75 13.79
C ILE A 149 3.90 -3.34 14.66
N ILE A 150 2.68 -2.79 14.61
CA ILE A 150 1.53 -3.33 15.35
C ILE A 150 1.28 -4.78 14.95
N ILE A 151 1.30 -5.09 13.65
CA ILE A 151 1.10 -6.45 13.14
C ILE A 151 2.23 -7.37 13.63
N ALA A 152 3.47 -6.89 13.65
CA ALA A 152 4.60 -7.67 14.15
C ALA A 152 4.44 -8.05 15.63
N ILE A 153 3.85 -7.16 16.45
CA ILE A 153 3.69 -7.35 17.90
C ILE A 153 2.42 -8.14 18.23
N PHE A 154 1.26 -7.76 17.66
CA PHE A 154 -0.06 -8.25 18.08
C PHE A 154 -0.56 -9.48 17.32
N VAL A 155 -0.13 -9.69 16.07
CA VAL A 155 -0.56 -10.88 15.33
C VAL A 155 0.29 -12.06 15.80
N GLU A 156 -0.28 -12.98 16.55
CA GLU A 156 0.36 -14.26 16.84
C GLU A 156 0.28 -15.18 15.62
N ASP A 157 1.36 -15.90 15.33
CA ASP A 157 1.36 -16.89 14.27
C ASP A 157 0.33 -17.96 14.62
N ALA A 158 -0.74 -18.08 13.82
CA ALA A 158 -1.67 -19.18 13.97
C ALA A 158 -0.88 -20.49 13.80
N PRO A 159 -0.96 -21.43 14.77
CA PRO A 159 -0.30 -22.72 14.62
C PRO A 159 -0.85 -23.40 13.37
N ARG A 160 0.07 -23.86 12.51
CA ARG A 160 -0.23 -24.54 11.24
C ARG A 160 -1.04 -25.82 11.46
#